data_AF-A0A841NFJ0-F1
#
_entry.id   AF-A0A841NFJ0-F1
#
_cell.length_a   1.000
_cell.length_b   1.000
_cell.length_c   1.000
_cell.angle_alpha   90.00
_cell.angle_beta   90.00
_cell.angle_gamma   90.00
#
_symmetry.space_group_name_H-M   'P 1'
#
loop_
_entity.id
_entity.type
_entity.pdbx_description
1 polymer ?
#
loop_
_entity_poly.entity_id
_entity_poly.type
_entity_poly.pdbx_seq_one_letter_code
_entity_poly.pdbx_strand_id
1 'polypeptide(L)'
;MKTSTKPTEYLLIKAMTNSEWDDCNFAIININKDWKQNQKKRLEAVKMVENDYDLKWLNYADTNVEFFKFSEEKYPEVKEWLSERNQVFIELEKEDFKNFTLPENNLHCYQMQVYKNGNAIYNAFGKHTSEEFWTEEFSLYHLTQ
;
A
#
# COMPACT_ATOMS: atom_id res chain seq x y z
N MET A 1 -13.80 -3.75 11.64
CA MET A 1 -12.38 -4.06 11.40
C MET A 1 -11.71 -4.67 12.63
N LYS A 2 -10.81 -5.66 12.44
CA LYS A 2 -9.95 -6.25 13.49
C LYS A 2 -8.57 -6.60 12.92
N THR A 3 -7.54 -6.67 13.76
CA THR A 3 -6.22 -7.18 13.37
C THR A 3 -6.19 -8.70 13.35
N SER A 4 -5.30 -9.26 12.55
CA SER A 4 -5.02 -10.68 12.47
C SER A 4 -3.52 -10.94 12.48
N THR A 5 -3.12 -12.02 13.15
CA THR A 5 -1.76 -12.55 13.08
C THR A 5 -1.55 -13.50 11.90
N LYS A 6 -2.66 -13.94 11.27
CA LYS A 6 -2.63 -14.77 10.06
C LYS A 6 -2.80 -13.88 8.83
N PRO A 7 -2.23 -14.25 7.68
CA PRO A 7 -2.46 -13.53 6.43
C PRO A 7 -3.96 -13.50 6.09
N THR A 8 -4.48 -12.30 5.84
CA THR A 8 -5.85 -12.04 5.36
C THR A 8 -5.82 -11.55 3.91
N GLU A 9 -6.96 -11.11 3.38
CA GLU A 9 -7.03 -10.45 2.07
C GLU A 9 -6.62 -8.97 2.11
N TYR A 10 -6.40 -8.40 3.29
CA TYR A 10 -6.11 -6.97 3.46
C TYR A 10 -4.89 -6.74 4.33
N LEU A 11 -3.97 -5.95 3.81
CA LEU A 11 -2.81 -5.45 4.55
C LEU A 11 -3.00 -3.97 4.83
N LEU A 12 -3.05 -3.61 6.11
CA LEU A 12 -2.94 -2.25 6.57
C LEU A 12 -1.45 -1.88 6.65
N ILE A 13 -1.05 -0.77 6.04
CA ILE A 13 0.34 -0.31 6.02
C ILE A 13 0.41 1.20 6.20
N LYS A 14 1.49 1.69 6.83
CA LYS A 14 1.77 3.12 6.89
C LYS A 14 1.89 3.72 5.49
N ALA A 15 1.44 4.96 5.36
CA ALA A 15 1.55 5.73 4.14
C ALA A 15 1.89 7.19 4.49
N MET A 16 2.47 7.89 3.52
CA MET A 16 2.92 9.26 3.62
C MET A 16 2.53 10.02 2.36
N THR A 17 2.52 11.34 2.46
CA THR A 17 2.37 12.25 1.33
C THR A 17 3.40 13.37 1.44
N ASN A 18 3.74 13.97 0.30
CA ASN A 18 4.53 15.21 0.25
C ASN A 18 3.63 16.47 0.16
N SER A 19 2.31 16.31 0.29
CA SER A 19 1.38 17.43 0.32
C SER A 19 1.61 18.32 1.55
N GLU A 20 1.54 19.63 1.35
CA GLU A 20 1.52 20.63 2.42
C GLU A 20 0.09 20.93 2.92
N TRP A 21 -0.93 20.40 2.24
CA TRP A 21 -2.34 20.79 2.40
C TRP A 21 -3.28 19.61 2.67
N ASP A 22 -2.80 18.39 2.43
CA ASP A 22 -3.51 17.13 2.57
C ASP A 22 -2.70 16.17 3.44
N ASP A 23 -3.39 15.24 4.07
CA ASP A 23 -2.80 14.26 4.96
C ASP A 23 -2.94 12.86 4.36
N CYS A 24 -1.95 12.02 4.64
CA CYS A 24 -2.03 10.60 4.39
C CYS A 24 -1.29 9.89 5.51
N ASN A 25 -1.93 8.89 6.12
CA ASN A 25 -1.37 8.22 7.29
C ASN A 25 -1.21 6.72 7.10
N PHE A 26 -2.11 6.11 6.32
CA PHE A 26 -2.06 4.69 6.04
C PHE A 26 -2.69 4.37 4.67
N ALA A 27 -2.42 3.16 4.21
CA ALA A 27 -3.06 2.58 3.05
C ALA A 27 -3.56 1.18 3.38
N ILE A 28 -4.56 0.72 2.63
CA ILE A 28 -5.05 -0.65 2.68
C ILE A 28 -4.79 -1.29 1.33
N ILE A 29 -4.01 -2.37 1.31
CA ILE A 29 -3.71 -3.14 0.12
C ILE A 29 -4.60 -4.39 0.11
N ASN A 30 -5.31 -4.61 -1.00
CA ASN A 30 -6.04 -5.83 -1.28
C ASN A 30 -5.07 -6.90 -1.83
N ILE A 31 -4.66 -7.81 -0.97
CA ILE A 31 -3.70 -8.89 -1.25
C ILE A 31 -4.40 -10.22 -1.57
N ASN A 32 -5.49 -10.16 -2.34
CA ASN A 32 -6.24 -11.34 -2.78
C ASN A 32 -5.39 -12.32 -3.63
N LYS A 33 -5.98 -13.46 -3.98
CA LYS A 33 -5.30 -14.53 -4.74
C LYS A 33 -4.72 -14.05 -6.07
N ASP A 34 -5.45 -13.22 -6.82
CA ASP A 34 -5.01 -12.72 -8.12
C ASP A 34 -3.85 -11.73 -7.98
N TRP A 35 -3.93 -10.86 -6.97
CA TRP A 35 -2.82 -9.99 -6.58
C TRP A 35 -1.56 -10.81 -6.30
N LYS A 36 -1.65 -11.86 -5.47
CA LYS A 36 -0.50 -12.71 -5.13
C LYS A 36 0.11 -13.38 -6.36
N GLN A 37 -0.71 -13.87 -7.29
CA GLN A 37 -0.23 -14.46 -8.53
C GLN A 37 0.47 -13.44 -9.43
N ASN A 38 -0.06 -12.22 -9.52
CA ASN A 38 0.57 -11.15 -10.28
C ASN A 38 1.92 -10.75 -9.68
N GLN A 39 2.01 -10.63 -8.35
CA GLN A 39 3.26 -10.31 -7.67
C GLN A 39 4.33 -11.38 -7.87
N LYS A 40 3.97 -12.67 -7.91
CA LYS A 40 4.91 -13.75 -8.25
C LYS A 40 5.54 -13.56 -9.64
N LYS A 41 4.75 -13.20 -10.65
CA LYS A 41 5.25 -12.90 -12.00
C LYS A 41 6.17 -11.67 -12.02
N ARG A 42 5.85 -10.65 -11.22
CA ARG A 42 6.70 -9.45 -11.10
C ARG A 42 8.03 -9.77 -10.42
N LEU A 43 8.03 -10.62 -9.39
CA LEU A 43 9.26 -11.12 -8.76
C LEU A 43 10.13 -11.90 -9.76
N GLU A 44 9.55 -12.69 -10.67
CA GLU A 44 10.29 -13.35 -11.74
C GLU A 44 10.88 -12.34 -12.74
N ALA A 45 10.13 -11.32 -13.15
CA ALA A 45 10.61 -10.27 -14.03
C ALA A 45 11.78 -9.47 -13.41
N VAL A 46 11.69 -9.15 -12.13
CA VAL A 46 12.76 -8.47 -11.38
C VAL A 46 14.05 -9.28 -11.35
N LYS A 47 13.98 -10.61 -11.18
CA LYS A 47 15.16 -11.49 -11.20
C LYS A 47 15.90 -11.42 -12.53
N MET A 48 15.19 -11.23 -13.65
CA MET A 48 15.82 -11.12 -14.97
C MET A 48 16.71 -9.88 -15.12
N VAL A 49 16.49 -8.86 -14.28
CA VAL A 49 17.17 -7.56 -14.32
C VAL A 49 17.95 -7.26 -13.04
N GLU A 50 18.23 -8.27 -12.20
CA GLU A 50 18.86 -8.09 -10.89
C GLU A 50 20.28 -7.50 -10.98
N ASN A 51 21.00 -7.80 -12.07
CA ASN A 51 22.37 -7.36 -12.33
C ASN A 51 22.46 -6.06 -13.13
N ASP A 52 21.31 -5.46 -13.52
CA ASP A 52 21.29 -4.14 -14.12
C ASP A 52 21.47 -3.09 -13.02
N TYR A 53 22.64 -2.48 -12.96
CA TYR A 53 22.98 -1.48 -11.94
C TYR A 53 22.29 -0.13 -12.17
N ASP A 54 21.90 0.19 -13.40
CA ASP A 54 21.24 1.44 -13.76
C ASP A 54 19.73 1.39 -13.54
N LEU A 55 19.15 0.18 -13.54
CA LEU A 55 17.75 -0.03 -13.18
C LEU A 55 17.53 0.10 -11.67
N LYS A 56 16.63 1.02 -11.29
CA LYS A 56 16.23 1.23 -9.89
C LYS A 56 15.05 0.33 -9.47
N TRP A 57 13.98 0.27 -10.26
CA TRP A 57 12.79 -0.55 -10.01
C TRP A 57 12.02 -0.78 -11.31
N LEU A 58 11.16 -1.80 -11.30
CA LEU A 58 10.14 -1.99 -12.33
C LEU A 58 8.84 -1.35 -11.87
N ASN A 59 8.18 -0.59 -12.75
CA ASN A 59 6.95 0.13 -12.43
C ASN A 59 5.74 -0.52 -13.11
N TYR A 60 4.66 -0.74 -12.37
CA TYR A 60 3.46 -1.41 -12.85
C TYR A 60 2.22 -0.59 -12.53
N ALA A 61 1.32 -0.42 -13.50
CA ALA A 61 -0.03 0.07 -13.22
C ALA A 61 -0.75 -0.96 -12.33
N ASP A 62 -1.09 -0.55 -11.11
CA ASP A 62 -1.71 -1.42 -10.11
C ASP A 62 -2.54 -0.60 -9.14
N THR A 63 -3.82 -0.94 -9.01
CA THR A 63 -4.82 -0.20 -8.25
C THR A 63 -5.35 -0.98 -7.05
N ASN A 64 -4.65 -2.02 -6.59
CA ASN A 64 -5.10 -2.83 -5.43
C ASN A 64 -4.81 -2.15 -4.08
N VAL A 65 -4.68 -0.83 -4.06
CA VAL A 65 -4.39 -0.03 -2.87
C VAL A 65 -5.33 1.16 -2.82
N GLU A 66 -5.70 1.58 -1.61
CA GLU A 66 -6.37 2.85 -1.36
C GLU A 66 -5.70 3.55 -0.17
N PHE A 67 -5.64 4.88 -0.22
CA PHE A 67 -4.97 5.71 0.78
C PHE A 67 -5.97 6.40 1.70
N PHE A 68 -5.60 6.56 2.97
CA PHE A 68 -6.51 7.04 4.00
C PHE A 68 -5.80 7.90 5.05
N LYS A 69 -6.64 8.63 5.78
CA LYS A 69 -6.29 9.43 6.95
C LYS A 69 -6.80 8.78 8.22
N PHE A 70 -6.11 9.03 9.32
CA PHE A 70 -6.64 8.70 10.64
C PHE A 70 -7.92 9.47 10.89
N SER A 71 -8.82 8.83 11.63
CA SER A 71 -10.00 9.49 12.18
C SER A 71 -10.02 9.22 13.67
N GLU A 72 -10.13 10.30 14.46
CA GLU A 72 -10.28 10.17 15.92
C GLU A 72 -11.65 9.59 16.30
N GLU A 73 -12.66 9.76 15.44
CA GLU A 73 -14.00 9.23 15.64
C GLU A 73 -14.17 7.81 15.10
N LYS A 74 -13.49 7.47 14.00
CA LYS A 74 -13.68 6.22 13.26
C LYS A 74 -12.40 5.41 13.19
N TYR A 75 -12.36 4.29 13.90
CA TYR A 75 -11.19 3.42 14.06
C TYR A 75 -9.94 4.14 14.62
N PRO A 76 -10.04 4.83 15.77
CA PRO A 76 -8.88 5.47 16.39
C PRO A 76 -7.73 4.48 16.68
N GLU A 77 -8.05 3.19 16.85
CA GLU A 77 -7.08 2.12 17.10
C GLU A 77 -6.11 1.87 15.94
N VAL A 78 -6.41 2.30 14.70
CA VAL A 78 -5.50 2.17 13.54
C VAL A 78 -4.17 2.87 13.83
N LYS A 79 -4.23 4.05 14.47
CA LYS A 79 -3.05 4.83 14.82
C LYS A 79 -2.15 4.09 15.80
N GLU A 80 -2.74 3.43 16.79
CA GLU A 80 -2.01 2.60 17.75
C GLU A 80 -1.41 1.36 17.09
N TRP A 81 -2.17 0.68 16.22
CA TRP A 81 -1.67 -0.51 15.54
C TRP A 81 -0.47 -0.23 14.66
N LEU A 82 -0.39 0.96 14.08
CA LEU A 82 0.72 1.40 13.25
C LEU A 82 1.81 2.16 14.02
N SER A 83 1.63 2.50 15.30
CA SER A 83 2.71 3.14 16.07
C SER A 83 3.86 2.16 16.34
N GLU A 84 3.53 0.90 16.63
CA GLU A 84 4.50 -0.16 16.98
C GLU A 84 5.06 -0.93 15.78
N ARG A 85 4.40 -0.87 14.63
CA ARG A 85 4.74 -1.65 13.42
C ARG A 85 4.35 -0.90 12.16
N ASN A 86 5.03 -1.20 11.05
CA ASN A 86 4.74 -0.52 9.79
C ASN A 86 3.55 -1.11 9.03
N GLN A 87 3.19 -2.36 9.32
CA GLN A 87 2.09 -3.06 8.64
C GLN A 87 1.44 -4.12 9.55
N VAL A 88 0.17 -4.43 9.29
CA VAL A 88 -0.59 -5.47 9.99
C VAL A 88 -1.68 -6.04 9.09
N PHE A 89 -1.95 -7.35 9.19
CA PHE A 89 -3.10 -7.94 8.50
C PHE A 89 -4.39 -7.56 9.22
N ILE A 90 -5.42 -7.25 8.44
CA ILE A 90 -6.72 -6.86 8.98
C ILE A 90 -7.85 -7.64 8.31
N GLU A 91 -8.94 -7.81 9.04
CA GLU A 91 -10.22 -8.28 8.52
C GLU A 91 -11.15 -7.08 8.39
N LEU A 92 -11.72 -6.91 7.19
CA LEU A 92 -12.64 -5.82 6.85
C LEU A 92 -14.01 -6.39 6.49
N GLU A 93 -15.05 -5.73 7.00
CA GLU A 93 -16.42 -5.92 6.59
C GLU A 93 -16.80 -4.86 5.53
N LYS A 94 -17.84 -5.13 4.74
CA LYS A 94 -18.28 -4.22 3.66
C LYS A 94 -18.59 -2.80 4.15
N GLU A 95 -19.02 -2.67 5.40
CA GLU A 95 -19.37 -1.39 6.00
C GLU A 95 -18.13 -0.61 6.49
N ASP A 96 -17.01 -1.30 6.76
CA ASP A 96 -15.79 -0.65 7.24
C ASP A 96 -15.26 0.36 6.23
N PHE A 97 -15.33 0.06 4.92
CA PHE A 97 -14.86 0.95 3.86
C PHE A 97 -15.58 2.31 3.82
N LYS A 98 -16.85 2.37 4.25
CA LYS A 98 -17.63 3.63 4.29
C LYS A 98 -17.22 4.54 5.44
N ASN A 99 -16.48 4.00 6.41
CA ASN A 99 -16.11 4.68 7.63
C ASN A 99 -14.68 5.23 7.57
N PHE A 100 -13.85 4.82 6.61
CA PHE A 100 -12.52 5.41 6.45
C PHE A 100 -12.59 6.82 5.84
N THR A 101 -11.66 7.66 6.28
CA THR A 101 -11.50 9.02 5.77
C THR A 101 -10.47 9.00 4.65
N LEU A 102 -10.87 9.44 3.46
CA LEU A 102 -9.99 9.60 2.30
C LEU A 102 -9.19 10.92 2.40
N PRO A 103 -8.01 11.01 1.76
CA PRO A 103 -7.33 12.28 1.51
C PRO A 103 -8.24 13.28 0.79
N GLU A 104 -7.96 14.57 0.95
CA GLU A 104 -8.67 15.64 0.24
C GLU A 104 -8.47 15.54 -1.28
N ASN A 105 -7.26 15.17 -1.71
CA ASN A 105 -6.92 15.02 -3.10
C ASN A 105 -7.59 13.80 -3.73
N ASN A 106 -8.13 14.02 -4.93
CA ASN A 106 -8.49 12.90 -5.78
C ASN A 106 -7.21 12.31 -6.40
N LEU A 107 -6.89 11.08 -6.00
CA LEU A 107 -5.69 10.38 -6.41
C LEU A 107 -5.88 9.66 -7.75
N HIS A 108 -4.84 9.69 -8.58
CA HIS A 108 -4.78 9.10 -9.92
C HIS A 108 -3.41 8.44 -10.13
N CYS A 109 -3.27 7.74 -11.28
CA CYS A 109 -2.01 7.13 -11.70
C CYS A 109 -1.42 6.15 -10.66
N TYR A 110 -2.30 5.36 -10.05
CA TYR A 110 -1.94 4.30 -9.11
C TYR A 110 -0.96 3.31 -9.75
N GLN A 111 0.14 3.08 -9.05
CA GLN A 111 1.20 2.21 -9.51
C GLN A 111 1.90 1.50 -8.35
N MET A 112 2.57 0.41 -8.68
CA MET A 112 3.46 -0.32 -7.79
C MET A 112 4.88 -0.31 -8.37
N GLN A 113 5.82 0.16 -7.56
CA GLN A 113 7.24 0.07 -7.84
C GLN A 113 7.78 -1.20 -7.18
N VAL A 114 8.39 -2.09 -7.95
CA VAL A 114 9.00 -3.32 -7.45
C VAL A 114 10.51 -3.24 -7.60
N TYR A 115 11.20 -3.27 -6.46
CA TYR A 115 12.65 -3.17 -6.36
C TYR A 115 13.33 -4.52 -6.61
N LYS A 116 14.63 -4.46 -6.95
CA LYS A 116 15.46 -5.65 -7.23
C LYS A 116 15.55 -6.65 -6.09
N ASN A 117 15.42 -6.17 -4.85
CA ASN A 117 15.40 -7.01 -3.64
C ASN A 117 14.06 -7.74 -3.42
N GLY A 118 13.05 -7.53 -4.28
CA GLY A 118 11.72 -8.12 -4.16
C GLY A 118 10.80 -7.40 -3.17
N ASN A 119 11.20 -6.24 -2.68
CA ASN A 119 10.31 -5.34 -1.97
C ASN A 119 9.59 -4.42 -2.95
N ALA A 120 8.52 -3.79 -2.48
CA ALA A 120 7.70 -2.89 -3.26
C ALA A 120 7.16 -1.73 -2.42
N ILE A 121 6.81 -0.65 -3.12
CA ILE A 121 5.93 0.40 -2.61
C ILE A 121 4.75 0.56 -3.57
N TYR A 122 3.63 0.99 -3.03
CA TYR A 122 2.57 1.59 -3.82
C TYR A 122 2.72 3.10 -3.80
N ASN A 123 2.42 3.74 -4.92
CA ASN A 123 2.24 5.18 -4.95
C ASN A 123 1.13 5.61 -5.91
N ALA A 124 0.57 6.79 -5.64
CA ALA A 124 -0.43 7.46 -6.45
C ALA A 124 -0.16 8.97 -6.41
N PHE A 125 -0.78 9.71 -7.32
CA PHE A 125 -0.53 11.13 -7.47
C PHE A 125 -1.83 11.94 -7.40
N GLY A 126 -1.78 13.09 -6.75
CA GLY A 126 -2.86 14.07 -6.77
C GLY A 126 -3.14 14.52 -8.20
N LYS A 127 -4.38 14.38 -8.65
CA LYS A 127 -4.79 14.62 -10.05
C LYS A 127 -4.39 15.99 -10.60
N HIS A 128 -4.32 17.00 -9.74
CA HIS A 128 -4.10 18.40 -10.11
C HIS A 128 -2.96 19.07 -9.35
N THR A 129 -2.35 18.40 -8.38
CA THR A 129 -1.43 19.02 -7.41
C THR A 129 0.01 18.54 -7.54
N SER A 130 0.28 17.55 -8.39
CA SER A 130 1.61 16.88 -8.50
C SER A 130 2.11 16.27 -7.18
N GLU A 131 1.25 16.19 -6.17
CA GLU A 131 1.54 15.59 -4.88
C GLU A 131 1.59 14.08 -5.03
N GLU A 132 2.49 13.44 -4.31
CA GLU A 132 2.67 12.00 -4.30
C GLU A 132 2.22 11.43 -2.96
N PHE A 133 1.54 10.30 -3.02
CA PHE A 133 1.08 9.52 -1.88
C PHE A 133 1.71 8.15 -2.02
N TRP A 134 2.43 7.67 -1.00
CA TRP A 134 3.15 6.40 -1.09
C TRP A 134 3.07 5.60 0.20
N THR A 135 3.20 4.27 0.09
CA THR A 135 3.26 3.38 1.24
C THR A 135 4.68 3.25 1.77
N GLU A 136 4.82 2.81 3.02
CA GLU A 136 6.08 2.19 3.45
C GLU A 136 6.44 1.00 2.55
N GLU A 137 7.72 0.66 2.51
CA GLU A 137 8.23 -0.47 1.75
C GLU A 137 7.82 -1.81 2.38
N PHE A 138 7.34 -2.75 1.56
CA PHE A 138 6.92 -4.08 2.01
C PHE A 138 7.45 -5.20 1.12
N SER A 139 7.61 -6.41 1.71
CA SER A 139 8.21 -7.55 1.01
C SER A 139 7.18 -8.39 0.25
N LEU A 140 7.31 -8.47 -1.07
CA LEU A 140 6.47 -9.37 -1.87
C LEU A 140 6.77 -10.84 -1.59
N TYR A 141 8.01 -11.19 -1.26
CA TYR A 141 8.36 -12.56 -0.87
C TYR A 141 7.63 -13.03 0.38
N HIS A 142 7.33 -12.14 1.32
CA HIS A 142 6.56 -12.47 2.51
C HIS A 142 5.06 -12.59 2.20
N LEU A 143 4.51 -11.67 1.41
CA LEU A 143 3.07 -11.58 1.16
C LEU A 143 2.55 -12.58 0.12
N THR A 144 3.43 -13.14 -0.70
CA THR A 144 3.06 -14.07 -1.78
C THR A 144 3.28 -15.54 -1.47
N GLN A 145 3.71 -15.89 -0.25
CA GLN A 145 3.91 -17.29 0.15
C GLN A 145 2.64 -18.11 -0.02
#